data_AF-A0A2V9UJ82-F1
#
_entry.id   AF-A0A2V9UJ82-F1
#
_cell.length_a   1.000
_cell.length_b   1.000
_cell.length_c   1.000
_cell.angle_alpha   90.00
_cell.angle_beta   90.00
_cell.angle_gamma   90.00
#
_symmetry.space_group_name_H-M   'P 1'
#
loop_
_entity.id
_entity.type
_entity.pdbx_description
1 polymer ?
#
loop_
_entity_poly.entity_id
_entity_poly.type
_entity_poly.pdbx_seq_one_letter_code
_entity_poly.pdbx_strand_id
1 'polypeptide(L)'
;MDSVIEVQGKHLKLSNLEKVLYPATGFTKRDVIDYYVRIAPAILPHLSGRALTMKRYPNGVDGEFFYEKNAPKHRPEWVKTVPVWSHGNNRTMHYVEVSDLPTLIWLANLAALELHPSLALARDVSCPTMMVFDLDPGPPANIVQCCQVGLWLREIFEHFGLQGFPKTSGSKGLQIYVPLNTRTTYEVTKPFAHALAQLLEQDHPDQVVSDMKKKIRTGKVFVDWSQNDEHKTTVALYSLRARERPTVSTPVSWEEVQRALKKKDSSLLVFEAPQVVARFEKMGDLFEPVLEMKQKLPTLKELTGAVAAPGEAPEPERIEIAARAEDQPARAAREKPKRSVGRTAASGRIRRKV
;
A
#
# COMPACT_ATOMS: atom_id res chain seq x y z
N MET A 1 29.42 12.88 13.05
CA MET A 1 30.15 12.16 14.11
C MET A 1 29.56 10.77 14.24
N ASP A 2 30.41 9.77 14.44
CA ASP A 2 29.96 8.41 14.74
C ASP A 2 29.75 8.28 16.25
N SER A 3 28.70 7.59 16.67
CA SER A 3 28.41 7.33 18.08
C SER A 3 28.14 5.86 18.29
N VAL A 4 28.73 5.26 19.33
CA VAL A 4 28.37 3.91 19.77
C VAL A 4 27.32 4.03 20.85
N ILE A 5 26.19 3.36 20.67
CA ILE A 5 25.11 3.27 21.66
C ILE A 5 24.89 1.83 22.06
N GLU A 6 24.38 1.61 23.27
CA GLU A 6 23.90 0.32 23.72
C GLU A 6 22.37 0.28 23.64
N VAL A 7 21.82 -0.74 23.00
CA VAL A 7 20.37 -1.00 22.93
C VAL A 7 20.14 -2.47 23.25
N GLN A 8 19.40 -2.76 24.32
CA GLN A 8 19.08 -4.12 24.76
C GLN A 8 20.33 -5.02 24.86
N GLY A 9 21.43 -4.51 25.45
CA GLY A 9 22.69 -5.26 25.61
C GLY A 9 23.54 -5.39 24.34
N LYS A 10 23.12 -4.80 23.21
CA LYS A 10 23.85 -4.84 21.93
C LYS A 10 24.45 -3.47 21.62
N HIS A 11 25.70 -3.45 21.19
CA HIS A 11 26.40 -2.23 20.81
C HIS A 11 26.18 -1.91 19.33
N LEU A 12 25.74 -0.70 19.03
CA LEU A 12 25.51 -0.21 17.67
C LEU A 12 26.34 1.02 17.38
N LYS A 13 27.14 0.96 16.32
CA LYS A 13 27.80 2.14 15.75
C LYS A 13 26.84 2.86 14.81
N LEU A 14 26.32 4.01 15.23
CA LEU A 14 25.54 4.92 14.41
C LEU A 14 26.46 5.92 13.71
N SER A 15 26.15 6.26 12.46
CA SER A 15 26.96 7.17 11.65
C SER A 15 26.10 8.08 10.79
N ASN A 16 26.59 9.29 10.53
CA ASN A 16 25.95 10.27 9.64
C ASN A 16 24.49 10.56 10.03
N LEU A 17 24.24 10.79 11.32
CA LEU A 17 22.90 11.03 11.86
C LEU A 17 22.21 12.27 11.27
N GLU A 18 22.98 13.34 11.02
CA GLU A 18 22.47 14.58 10.41
C GLU A 18 22.27 14.48 8.90
N LYS A 19 22.57 13.33 8.28
CA LYS A 19 22.39 13.16 6.84
C LYS A 19 20.90 13.25 6.52
N VAL A 20 20.52 14.25 5.73
CA VAL A 20 19.16 14.40 5.21
C VAL A 20 18.88 13.24 4.23
N LEU A 21 17.84 12.46 4.52
CA LEU A 21 17.39 11.36 3.65
C LEU A 21 16.13 11.75 2.86
N TYR A 22 15.33 12.70 3.34
CA TYR A 22 14.20 13.30 2.61
C TYR A 22 14.39 14.81 2.48
N PRO A 23 14.93 15.31 1.35
CA PRO A 23 15.25 16.73 1.19
C PRO A 23 14.05 17.67 1.32
N ALA A 24 12.88 17.27 0.83
CA ALA A 24 11.67 18.12 0.84
C ALA A 24 11.17 18.48 2.25
N THR A 25 11.56 17.73 3.28
CA THR A 25 11.16 17.95 4.67
C THR A 25 12.35 18.12 5.61
N GLY A 26 13.57 17.98 5.12
CA GLY A 26 14.78 17.94 5.95
C GLY A 26 14.89 16.68 6.83
N PHE A 27 14.06 15.66 6.62
CA PHE A 27 14.02 14.46 7.48
C PHE A 27 15.34 13.69 7.39
N THR A 28 16.02 13.59 8.53
CA THR A 28 17.38 13.07 8.65
C THR A 28 17.41 11.58 8.93
N LYS A 29 18.60 10.98 8.86
CA LYS A 29 18.82 9.61 9.32
C LYS A 29 18.47 9.44 10.80
N ARG A 30 18.77 10.45 11.65
CA ARG A 30 18.36 10.46 13.06
C ARG A 30 16.85 10.30 13.18
N ASP A 31 16.08 11.04 12.40
CA ASP A 31 14.62 11.00 12.44
C ASP A 31 14.07 9.65 11.95
N VAL A 32 14.71 9.03 10.96
CA VAL A 32 14.38 7.65 10.54
C VAL A 32 14.60 6.65 11.67
N ILE A 33 15.73 6.77 12.39
CA ILE A 33 16.02 5.91 13.54
C ILE A 33 15.00 6.14 14.66
N ASP A 34 14.74 7.39 15.02
CA ASP A 34 13.75 7.76 16.06
C ASP A 34 12.36 7.22 15.74
N TYR A 35 11.91 7.39 14.49
CA TYR A 35 10.64 6.83 14.01
C TYR A 35 10.56 5.32 14.25
N TYR A 36 11.59 4.58 13.84
CA TYR A 36 11.60 3.13 14.00
C TYR A 36 11.70 2.69 15.47
N VAL A 37 12.39 3.45 16.33
CA VAL A 37 12.41 3.20 17.78
C VAL A 37 11.00 3.33 18.35
N ARG A 38 10.28 4.40 18.01
CA ARG A 38 8.95 4.70 18.56
C ARG A 38 7.86 3.75 18.05
N ILE A 39 7.99 3.26 16.81
CA ILE A 39 7.03 2.32 16.23
C ILE A 39 7.42 0.85 16.43
N ALA A 40 8.59 0.57 17.02
CA ALA A 40 9.11 -0.78 17.26
C ALA A 40 8.08 -1.74 17.90
N PRO A 41 7.30 -1.33 18.93
CA PRO A 41 6.30 -2.21 19.54
C PRO A 41 5.23 -2.71 18.55
N ALA A 42 4.89 -1.90 17.54
CA ALA A 42 3.92 -2.28 16.51
C ALA A 42 4.56 -3.04 15.34
N ILE A 43 5.70 -2.56 14.81
CA ILE A 43 6.27 -3.13 13.58
C ILE A 43 6.99 -4.47 13.81
N LEU A 44 7.64 -4.67 14.97
CA LEU A 44 8.44 -5.88 15.21
C LEU A 44 7.62 -7.18 15.17
N PRO A 45 6.41 -7.27 15.78
CA PRO A 45 5.55 -8.44 15.62
C PRO A 45 5.25 -8.80 14.16
N HIS A 46 5.07 -7.80 13.30
CA HIS A 46 4.78 -8.01 11.87
C HIS A 46 6.01 -8.42 11.04
N LEU A 47 7.22 -8.14 11.51
CA LEU A 47 8.47 -8.52 10.83
C LEU A 47 9.06 -9.84 11.36
N SER A 48 8.76 -10.19 12.61
CA SER A 48 9.36 -11.33 13.30
C SER A 48 9.16 -12.64 12.55
N GLY A 49 10.25 -13.39 12.38
CA GLY A 49 10.25 -14.69 11.70
C GLY A 49 10.01 -14.64 10.18
N ARG A 50 9.99 -13.45 9.55
CA ARG A 50 9.82 -13.30 8.09
C ARG A 50 11.15 -13.06 7.39
N ALA A 51 11.25 -13.53 6.15
CA ALA A 51 12.39 -13.20 5.29
C ALA A 51 12.25 -11.76 4.81
N LEU A 52 13.17 -10.88 5.22
CA LEU A 52 13.10 -9.45 4.90
C LEU A 52 13.96 -9.08 3.69
N THR A 53 13.32 -8.52 2.65
CA THR A 53 14.03 -7.76 1.62
C THR A 53 14.12 -6.29 2.03
N MET A 54 15.33 -5.73 1.98
CA MET A 54 15.55 -4.31 2.25
C MET A 54 15.62 -3.52 0.95
N LYS A 55 15.01 -2.34 0.91
CA LYS A 55 15.30 -1.34 -0.14
C LYS A 55 16.06 -0.18 0.49
N ARG A 56 17.32 -0.03 0.10
CA ARG A 56 18.26 0.88 0.75
C ARG A 56 18.48 2.13 -0.11
N TYR A 57 18.54 3.27 0.56
CA TYR A 57 18.75 4.59 -0.03
C TYR A 57 19.90 5.28 0.70
N PRO A 58 21.16 4.82 0.52
CA PRO A 58 22.29 5.34 1.29
C PRO A 58 22.49 6.85 1.18
N ASN A 59 22.03 7.44 0.06
CA ASN A 59 22.14 8.86 -0.28
C ASN A 59 20.80 9.61 -0.26
N GLY A 60 19.78 9.07 0.40
CA GLY A 60 18.46 9.66 0.47
C GLY A 60 17.58 9.31 -0.73
N VAL A 61 16.33 9.76 -0.69
CA VAL A 61 15.26 9.36 -1.64
C VAL A 61 15.47 9.82 -3.08
N ASP A 62 16.26 10.88 -3.28
CA ASP A 62 16.61 11.41 -4.61
C ASP A 62 17.86 10.73 -5.20
N GLY A 63 18.57 9.91 -4.41
CA GLY A 63 19.75 9.17 -4.84
C GLY A 63 19.43 7.77 -5.37
N GLU A 64 20.48 7.06 -5.79
CA GLU A 64 20.36 5.66 -6.19
C GLU A 64 19.94 4.76 -5.02
N PHE A 65 19.12 3.76 -5.35
CA PHE A 65 18.68 2.73 -4.42
C PHE A 65 19.06 1.35 -4.92
N PHE A 66 19.07 0.39 -4.00
CA PHE A 66 19.18 -1.03 -4.35
C PHE A 66 18.34 -1.90 -3.43
N TYR A 67 17.94 -3.06 -3.96
CA TYR A 67 17.30 -4.11 -3.19
C TYR A 67 18.37 -5.06 -2.66
N GLU A 68 18.30 -5.36 -1.37
CA GLU A 68 19.22 -6.27 -0.70
C GLU A 68 18.41 -7.37 -0.02
N LYS A 69 18.41 -8.54 -0.67
CA LYS A 69 17.74 -9.76 -0.18
C LYS A 69 18.64 -10.55 0.76
N ASN A 70 19.88 -10.78 0.32
CA ASN A 70 20.86 -11.49 1.11
C ASN A 70 21.47 -10.55 2.15
N ALA A 71 21.56 -11.00 3.39
CA ALA A 71 22.06 -10.22 4.51
C ALA A 71 23.50 -9.73 4.24
N PRO A 72 23.84 -8.49 4.60
CA PRO A 72 25.18 -7.95 4.47
C PRO A 72 26.23 -8.88 5.10
N LYS A 73 27.34 -9.09 4.39
CA LYS A 73 28.46 -9.92 4.88
C LYS A 73 29.07 -9.38 6.18
N HIS A 74 29.08 -8.06 6.35
CA HIS A 74 29.67 -7.34 7.49
C HIS A 74 28.63 -6.96 8.55
N ARG A 75 27.48 -7.66 8.61
CA ARG A 75 26.48 -7.43 9.66
C ARG A 75 27.06 -7.78 11.04
N PRO A 76 26.60 -7.13 12.12
CA PRO A 76 26.93 -7.54 13.48
C PRO A 76 26.53 -9.01 13.73
N GLU A 77 27.30 -9.74 14.54
CA GLU A 77 27.08 -11.17 14.81
C GLU A 77 25.70 -11.47 15.41
N TRP A 78 25.17 -10.53 16.19
CA TRP A 78 23.85 -10.63 16.82
C TRP A 78 22.68 -10.41 15.84
N VAL A 79 22.92 -9.99 14.59
CA VAL A 79 21.89 -9.89 13.55
C VAL A 79 21.63 -11.29 12.98
N LYS A 80 20.48 -11.84 13.36
CA LYS A 80 20.02 -13.15 12.91
C LYS A 80 19.63 -13.14 11.44
N THR A 81 19.74 -14.32 10.83
CA THR A 81 19.32 -14.53 9.45
C THR A 81 18.55 -15.82 9.31
N VAL A 82 17.62 -15.84 8.37
CA VAL A 82 16.83 -17.03 8.01
C VAL A 82 17.22 -17.53 6.62
N PRO A 83 17.52 -18.83 6.46
CA PRO A 83 17.86 -19.40 5.16
C PRO A 83 16.59 -19.63 4.33
N VAL A 84 16.62 -19.20 3.07
CA VAL A 84 15.55 -19.44 2.10
C VAL A 84 16.18 -19.91 0.79
N TRP A 85 15.72 -21.05 0.28
CA TRP A 85 16.16 -21.55 -1.02
C TRP A 85 15.67 -20.63 -2.13
N SER A 86 16.57 -20.20 -3.01
CA SER A 86 16.23 -19.38 -4.18
C SER A 86 16.42 -20.19 -5.45
N HIS A 87 15.31 -20.62 -6.07
CA HIS A 87 15.33 -21.34 -7.34
C HIS A 87 16.05 -20.54 -8.43
N GLY A 88 15.75 -19.24 -8.57
CA GLY A 88 16.38 -18.39 -9.59
C GLY A 88 17.89 -18.19 -9.44
N ASN A 89 18.43 -18.25 -8.21
CA ASN A 89 19.87 -18.17 -7.96
C ASN A 89 20.54 -19.54 -7.78
N ASN A 90 19.76 -20.62 -7.79
CA ASN A 90 20.17 -21.99 -7.48
C ASN A 90 21.06 -22.10 -6.22
N ARG A 91 20.68 -21.38 -5.16
CA ARG A 91 21.39 -21.37 -3.87
C ARG A 91 20.48 -20.94 -2.72
N THR A 92 20.89 -21.27 -1.50
CA THR A 92 20.31 -20.70 -0.29
C THR A 92 20.74 -19.24 -0.14
N MET A 93 19.77 -18.35 0.05
CA MET A 93 20.01 -16.97 0.45
C MET A 93 19.67 -16.80 1.94
N HIS A 94 20.43 -15.96 2.64
CA HIS A 94 20.24 -15.69 4.05
C HIS A 94 19.60 -14.31 4.19
N TYR A 95 18.31 -14.27 4.48
CA TYR A 95 17.60 -13.00 4.68
C TYR A 95 17.79 -12.52 6.11
N VAL A 96 17.78 -11.20 6.34
CA VAL A 96 17.77 -10.66 7.70
C VAL A 96 16.45 -11.02 8.37
N GLU A 97 16.52 -11.50 9.60
CA GLU A 97 15.35 -11.69 10.48
C GLU A 97 15.29 -10.50 11.45
N VAL A 98 14.16 -9.79 11.47
CA VAL A 98 13.99 -8.59 12.30
C VAL A 98 13.00 -8.87 13.42
N SER A 99 13.53 -9.30 14.56
CA SER A 99 12.72 -9.71 15.73
C SER A 99 13.05 -8.89 16.98
N ASP A 100 13.93 -7.88 16.88
CA ASP A 100 14.32 -7.04 18.01
C ASP A 100 14.67 -5.60 17.58
N LEU A 101 14.58 -4.69 18.56
CA LEU A 101 14.81 -3.26 18.37
C LEU A 101 16.23 -2.93 17.86
N PRO A 102 17.32 -3.53 18.38
CA PRO A 102 18.66 -3.33 17.85
C PRO A 102 18.77 -3.64 16.36
N THR A 103 18.19 -4.75 15.90
CA THR A 103 18.21 -5.12 14.48
C THR A 103 17.48 -4.09 13.63
N LEU A 104 16.32 -3.62 14.09
CA LEU A 104 15.56 -2.57 13.41
C LEU A 104 16.34 -1.24 13.32
N ILE A 105 16.98 -0.80 14.41
CA ILE A 105 17.82 0.40 14.42
C ILE A 105 19.01 0.24 13.47
N TRP A 106 19.64 -0.94 13.45
CA TRP A 106 20.76 -1.21 12.55
C TRP A 106 20.34 -1.08 11.08
N LEU A 107 19.16 -1.61 10.71
CA LEU A 107 18.60 -1.44 9.37
C LEU A 107 18.33 0.02 9.02
N ALA A 108 17.73 0.78 9.94
CA ALA A 108 17.52 2.22 9.79
C ALA A 108 18.85 2.97 9.56
N ASN A 109 19.90 2.62 10.32
CA ASN A 109 21.23 3.21 10.18
C ASN A 109 21.89 2.89 8.82
N LEU A 110 21.59 1.73 8.23
CA LEU A 110 21.97 1.33 6.87
C LEU A 110 21.15 2.02 5.76
N ALA A 111 20.24 2.93 6.14
CA ALA A 111 19.29 3.61 5.26
C ALA A 111 18.36 2.64 4.51
N ALA A 112 17.98 1.53 5.14
CA ALA A 112 16.89 0.68 4.66
C ALA A 112 15.54 1.38 4.91
N LEU A 113 15.15 2.26 3.99
CA LEU A 113 13.94 3.07 4.14
C LEU A 113 12.68 2.26 3.87
N GLU A 114 12.73 1.24 3.01
CA GLU A 114 11.58 0.36 2.80
C GLU A 114 11.92 -1.07 3.21
N LEU A 115 11.07 -1.62 4.08
CA LEU A 115 11.15 -2.99 4.60
C LEU A 115 10.09 -3.83 3.90
N HIS A 116 10.48 -4.94 3.27
CA HIS A 116 9.60 -5.77 2.46
C HIS A 116 9.65 -7.24 2.92
N PRO A 117 8.83 -7.62 3.92
CA PRO A 117 8.76 -9.00 4.38
C PRO A 117 7.99 -9.91 3.42
N SER A 118 8.24 -11.22 3.53
CA SER A 118 7.43 -12.28 2.92
C SER A 118 6.05 -12.42 3.57
N LEU A 119 5.04 -12.86 2.82
CA LEU A 119 3.70 -13.18 3.37
C LEU A 119 3.70 -14.45 4.24
N ALA A 120 4.67 -15.34 4.01
CA ALA A 120 4.97 -16.50 4.84
C ALA A 120 6.02 -16.19 5.91
N LEU A 121 6.09 -17.05 6.92
CA LEU A 121 7.19 -17.10 7.87
C LEU A 121 8.32 -17.93 7.27
N ALA A 122 9.57 -17.59 7.58
CA ALA A 122 10.73 -18.22 6.98
C ALA A 122 10.89 -19.71 7.35
N ARG A 123 10.27 -20.15 8.46
CA ARG A 123 10.22 -21.57 8.83
C ARG A 123 9.45 -22.45 7.84
N ASP A 124 8.54 -21.85 7.07
CA ASP A 124 7.73 -22.54 6.05
C ASP A 124 7.32 -21.52 4.98
N VAL A 125 8.23 -21.26 4.04
CA VAL A 125 8.06 -20.19 3.05
C VAL A 125 6.93 -20.45 2.05
N SER A 126 6.47 -21.69 1.88
CA SER A 126 5.37 -22.06 0.98
C SER A 126 3.99 -21.90 1.62
N CYS A 127 3.94 -21.68 2.93
CA CYS A 127 2.72 -21.52 3.71
C CYS A 127 2.51 -20.05 4.13
N PRO A 128 1.80 -19.24 3.32
CA PRO A 128 1.54 -17.85 3.67
C PRO A 128 0.65 -17.75 4.91
N THR A 129 1.00 -16.84 5.81
CA THR A 129 0.17 -16.52 6.99
C THR A 129 -1.01 -15.60 6.66
N MET A 130 -0.98 -14.98 5.48
CA MET A 130 -1.95 -13.99 5.03
C MET A 130 -2.02 -13.94 3.49
N MET A 131 -3.16 -13.54 2.96
CA MET A 131 -3.36 -13.21 1.55
C MET A 131 -3.53 -11.70 1.39
N VAL A 132 -3.07 -11.13 0.28
CA VAL A 132 -3.06 -9.68 0.05
C VAL A 132 -3.71 -9.32 -1.29
N PHE A 133 -4.50 -8.26 -1.28
CA PHE A 133 -4.94 -7.54 -2.47
C PHE A 133 -4.27 -6.18 -2.50
N ASP A 134 -3.36 -5.97 -3.46
CA ASP A 134 -2.68 -4.67 -3.65
C ASP A 134 -3.40 -3.88 -4.74
N LEU A 135 -4.09 -2.82 -4.33
CA LEU A 135 -4.95 -2.01 -5.18
C LEU A 135 -4.15 -0.83 -5.74
N ASP A 136 -3.76 -0.95 -7.00
CA ASP A 136 -2.89 -0.02 -7.70
C ASP A 136 -3.70 0.89 -8.65
N PRO A 137 -3.83 2.20 -8.36
CA PRO A 137 -4.59 3.08 -9.22
C PRO A 137 -3.76 3.53 -10.43
N GLY A 138 -4.34 3.39 -11.63
CA GLY A 138 -3.81 3.97 -12.86
C GLY A 138 -4.32 5.40 -13.06
N PRO A 139 -3.45 6.42 -13.21
CA PRO A 139 -3.87 7.80 -13.37
C PRO A 139 -4.94 7.99 -14.46
N PRO A 140 -5.93 8.88 -14.27
CA PRO A 140 -6.08 9.82 -13.15
C PRO A 140 -6.67 9.20 -11.86
N ALA A 141 -6.95 7.90 -11.83
CA ALA A 141 -7.38 7.25 -10.58
C ALA A 141 -6.29 7.38 -9.50
N ASN A 142 -6.74 7.41 -8.25
CA ASN A 142 -5.90 7.47 -7.06
C ASN A 142 -6.49 6.58 -5.95
N ILE A 143 -5.97 6.71 -4.73
CA ILE A 143 -6.40 5.90 -3.59
C ILE A 143 -7.91 5.96 -3.31
N VAL A 144 -8.61 7.03 -3.70
CA VAL A 144 -10.08 7.13 -3.57
C VAL A 144 -10.78 6.04 -4.40
N GLN A 145 -10.32 5.78 -5.63
CA GLN A 145 -10.85 4.65 -6.40
C GLN A 145 -10.45 3.31 -5.77
N CYS A 146 -9.25 3.20 -5.19
CA CYS A 146 -8.87 2.01 -4.43
C CYS A 146 -9.78 1.79 -3.20
N CYS A 147 -10.25 2.84 -2.54
CA CYS A 147 -11.22 2.72 -1.46
C CYS A 147 -12.53 2.10 -1.94
N GLN A 148 -13.05 2.50 -3.10
CA GLN A 148 -14.25 1.91 -3.67
C GLN A 148 -14.06 0.41 -3.93
N VAL A 149 -12.98 0.04 -4.61
CA VAL A 149 -12.66 -1.37 -4.89
C VAL A 149 -12.44 -2.16 -3.61
N GLY A 150 -11.82 -1.54 -2.61
CA GLY A 150 -11.60 -2.16 -1.31
C GLY A 150 -12.89 -2.44 -0.54
N LEU A 151 -13.91 -1.59 -0.67
CA LEU A 151 -15.22 -1.82 -0.06
C LEU A 151 -15.98 -2.95 -0.75
N TRP A 152 -15.90 -3.09 -2.08
CA TRP A 152 -16.46 -4.27 -2.75
C TRP A 152 -15.75 -5.56 -2.35
N LEU A 153 -14.41 -5.54 -2.24
CA LEU A 153 -13.67 -6.68 -1.69
C LEU A 153 -14.12 -7.02 -0.27
N ARG A 154 -14.35 -5.99 0.57
CA ARG A 154 -14.86 -6.19 1.92
C ARG A 154 -16.23 -6.86 1.92
N GLU A 155 -17.17 -6.41 1.09
CA GLU A 155 -18.50 -7.02 0.96
C GLU A 155 -18.41 -8.49 0.52
N ILE A 156 -17.52 -8.80 -0.43
CA ILE A 156 -17.25 -10.18 -0.85
C ILE A 156 -16.67 -10.99 0.31
N PHE A 157 -15.71 -10.45 1.07
CA PHE A 157 -15.15 -11.14 2.23
C PHE A 157 -16.23 -11.43 3.28
N GLU A 158 -17.07 -10.44 3.61
CA GLU A 158 -18.16 -10.60 4.57
C GLU A 158 -19.14 -11.70 4.14
N HIS A 159 -19.47 -11.80 2.85
CA HIS A 159 -20.28 -12.90 2.32
C HIS A 159 -19.68 -14.29 2.57
N PHE A 160 -18.35 -14.42 2.49
CA PHE A 160 -17.63 -15.66 2.76
C PHE A 160 -17.20 -15.83 4.22
N GLY A 161 -17.64 -14.96 5.14
CA GLY A 161 -17.23 -14.98 6.54
C GLY A 161 -15.76 -14.67 6.76
N LEU A 162 -15.12 -13.98 5.81
CA LEU A 162 -13.75 -13.50 5.88
C LEU A 162 -13.72 -12.04 6.35
N GLN A 163 -12.63 -11.68 7.02
CA GLN A 163 -12.31 -10.34 7.47
C GLN A 163 -11.03 -9.87 6.78
N GLY A 164 -11.12 -8.70 6.13
CA GLY A 164 -9.99 -8.01 5.53
C GLY A 164 -9.57 -6.79 6.37
N PHE A 165 -8.29 -6.48 6.35
CA PHE A 165 -7.66 -5.38 7.09
C PHE A 165 -6.98 -4.42 6.10
N PRO A 166 -7.42 -3.16 6.00
CA PRO A 166 -6.89 -2.22 5.02
C PRO A 166 -5.71 -1.43 5.57
N LYS A 167 -4.67 -1.26 4.75
CA LYS A 167 -3.58 -0.30 5.00
C LYS A 167 -3.31 0.53 3.77
N THR A 168 -2.86 1.76 3.96
CA THR A 168 -2.30 2.54 2.85
C THR A 168 -0.98 1.90 2.43
N SER A 169 -0.65 1.95 1.15
CA SER A 169 0.69 1.56 0.69
C SER A 169 1.77 2.56 1.14
N GLY A 170 1.38 3.75 1.61
CA GLY A 170 2.25 4.91 1.79
C GLY A 170 2.73 5.55 0.48
N SER A 171 2.21 5.10 -0.67
CA SER A 171 2.51 5.67 -1.99
C SER A 171 1.22 6.13 -2.68
N LYS A 172 0.63 5.32 -3.57
CA LYS A 172 -0.56 5.70 -4.35
C LYS A 172 -1.78 4.83 -4.07
N GLY A 173 -1.56 3.57 -3.69
CA GLY A 173 -2.59 2.55 -3.56
C GLY A 173 -2.97 2.20 -2.12
N LEU A 174 -3.96 1.31 -2.02
CA LEU A 174 -4.47 0.70 -0.79
C LEU A 174 -4.17 -0.80 -0.84
N GLN A 175 -3.86 -1.41 0.29
CA GLN A 175 -3.65 -2.85 0.40
C GLN A 175 -4.61 -3.45 1.40
N ILE A 176 -5.16 -4.61 1.10
CA ILE A 176 -6.09 -5.31 2.00
C ILE A 176 -5.53 -6.69 2.31
N TYR A 177 -5.38 -6.97 3.60
CA TYR A 177 -4.80 -8.20 4.11
C TYR A 177 -5.91 -9.07 4.69
N VAL A 178 -5.94 -10.33 4.27
CA VAL A 178 -6.82 -11.36 4.84
C VAL A 178 -5.93 -12.30 5.66
N PRO A 179 -5.92 -12.22 7.00
CA PRO A 179 -5.13 -13.13 7.82
C PRO A 179 -5.68 -14.54 7.69
N LEU A 180 -4.78 -15.50 7.44
CA LEU A 180 -5.15 -16.91 7.28
C LEU A 180 -4.69 -17.71 8.50
N ASN A 181 -3.42 -17.60 8.87
CA ASN A 181 -2.79 -18.30 10.01
C ASN A 181 -3.19 -19.79 10.14
N THR A 182 -3.53 -20.41 9.01
CA THR A 182 -3.96 -21.79 8.83
C THR A 182 -3.09 -22.41 7.76
N ARG A 183 -3.03 -23.74 7.71
CA ARG A 183 -2.24 -24.43 6.69
C ARG A 183 -2.87 -24.21 5.31
N THR A 184 -2.19 -23.46 4.47
CA THR A 184 -2.57 -23.13 3.09
C THR A 184 -1.31 -22.90 2.26
N THR A 185 -1.43 -22.77 0.94
CA THR A 185 -0.28 -22.57 0.06
C THR A 185 -0.58 -21.50 -0.99
N TYR A 186 0.45 -21.01 -1.69
CA TYR A 186 0.26 -20.03 -2.77
C TYR A 186 -0.53 -20.58 -3.96
N GLU A 187 -0.51 -21.90 -4.17
CA GLU A 187 -1.36 -22.58 -5.15
C GLU A 187 -2.86 -22.46 -4.83
N VAL A 188 -3.21 -22.13 -3.58
CA VAL A 188 -4.59 -21.84 -3.15
C VAL A 188 -4.86 -20.34 -3.12
N THR A 189 -3.99 -19.55 -2.47
CA THR A 189 -4.23 -18.12 -2.25
C THR A 189 -4.18 -17.32 -3.56
N LYS A 190 -3.25 -17.66 -4.47
CA LYS A 190 -3.07 -16.91 -5.72
C LYS A 190 -4.23 -17.08 -6.69
N PRO A 191 -4.71 -18.31 -7.00
CA PRO A 191 -5.89 -18.45 -7.85
C PRO A 191 -7.15 -17.87 -7.22
N PHE A 192 -7.30 -17.97 -5.90
CA PHE A 192 -8.44 -17.35 -5.19
C PHE A 192 -8.43 -15.82 -5.33
N ALA A 193 -7.30 -15.17 -5.07
CA ALA A 193 -7.18 -13.73 -5.24
C ALA A 193 -7.40 -13.30 -6.71
N HIS A 194 -6.90 -14.08 -7.66
CA HIS A 194 -7.12 -13.81 -9.08
C HIS A 194 -8.59 -13.93 -9.48
N ALA A 195 -9.30 -14.95 -9.00
CA ALA A 195 -10.73 -15.13 -9.27
C ALA A 195 -11.56 -13.96 -8.75
N LEU A 196 -11.27 -13.44 -7.54
CA LEU A 196 -11.93 -12.24 -7.03
C LEU A 196 -11.60 -10.99 -7.84
N ALA A 197 -10.35 -10.84 -8.30
CA ALA A 197 -9.96 -9.73 -9.16
C ALA A 197 -10.72 -9.77 -10.51
N GLN A 198 -10.89 -10.96 -11.09
CA GLN A 198 -11.65 -11.17 -12.33
C GLN A 198 -13.14 -10.91 -12.15
N LEU A 199 -13.73 -11.35 -11.02
CA LEU A 199 -15.11 -11.08 -10.68
C LEU A 199 -15.38 -9.56 -10.61
N LEU A 200 -14.53 -8.84 -9.88
CA LEU A 200 -14.65 -7.38 -9.79
C LEU A 200 -14.44 -6.67 -11.12
N GLU A 201 -13.57 -7.17 -11.99
CA GLU A 201 -13.41 -6.66 -13.36
C GLU A 201 -14.64 -6.95 -14.22
N GLN A 202 -15.32 -8.08 -14.04
CA GLN A 202 -16.55 -8.41 -14.76
C GLN A 202 -17.73 -7.52 -14.33
N ASP A 203 -17.87 -7.28 -13.02
CA ASP A 203 -18.96 -6.47 -12.46
C ASP A 203 -18.72 -4.96 -12.65
N HIS A 204 -17.46 -4.53 -12.62
CA HIS A 204 -17.05 -3.13 -12.71
C HIS A 204 -15.96 -2.89 -13.77
N PRO A 205 -16.21 -3.21 -15.05
CA PRO A 205 -15.18 -3.20 -16.11
C PRO A 205 -14.61 -1.82 -16.39
N ASP A 206 -15.34 -0.74 -16.08
CA ASP A 206 -14.87 0.64 -16.27
C ASP A 206 -13.98 1.14 -15.12
N GLN A 207 -13.90 0.40 -14.01
CA GLN A 207 -13.23 0.85 -12.78
C GLN A 207 -12.14 -0.11 -12.31
N VAL A 208 -12.23 -1.40 -12.67
CA VAL A 208 -11.31 -2.45 -12.22
C VAL A 208 -10.62 -3.10 -13.43
N VAL A 209 -9.39 -3.56 -13.20
CA VAL A 209 -8.65 -4.41 -14.15
C VAL A 209 -7.85 -5.46 -13.38
N SER A 210 -7.84 -6.69 -13.88
CA SER A 210 -7.06 -7.80 -13.31
C SER A 210 -5.88 -8.24 -14.20
N ASP A 211 -5.82 -7.77 -15.45
CA ASP A 211 -4.68 -8.00 -16.36
C ASP A 211 -3.49 -7.06 -16.00
N MET A 212 -2.30 -7.66 -15.92
CA MET A 212 -1.08 -6.97 -15.50
C MET A 212 -0.60 -5.88 -16.48
N LYS A 213 -1.10 -5.82 -17.72
CA LYS A 213 -0.69 -4.81 -18.71
C LYS A 213 -0.94 -3.39 -18.19
N LYS A 214 0.11 -2.57 -18.12
CA LYS A 214 -0.02 -1.17 -17.66
C LYS A 214 -0.92 -0.30 -18.54
N LYS A 215 -0.94 -0.56 -19.84
CA LYS A 215 -1.67 0.26 -20.84
C LYS A 215 -3.20 0.29 -20.67
N ILE A 216 -3.76 -0.70 -19.98
CA ILE A 216 -5.21 -0.83 -19.74
C ILE A 216 -5.65 -0.29 -18.37
N ARG A 217 -4.71 0.22 -17.57
CA ARG A 217 -4.98 0.70 -16.20
C ARG A 217 -5.44 2.15 -16.13
N THR A 218 -5.33 2.93 -17.21
CA THR A 218 -5.66 4.36 -17.21
C THR A 218 -7.08 4.58 -16.70
N GLY A 219 -7.22 5.34 -15.61
CA GLY A 219 -8.51 5.62 -14.96
C GLY A 219 -9.11 4.49 -14.12
N LYS A 220 -8.44 3.33 -14.04
CA LYS A 220 -8.90 2.12 -13.34
C LYS A 220 -7.99 1.76 -12.17
N VAL A 221 -8.47 0.86 -11.32
CA VAL A 221 -7.69 0.22 -10.26
C VAL A 221 -7.29 -1.18 -10.73
N PHE A 222 -5.98 -1.42 -10.76
CA PHE A 222 -5.46 -2.77 -10.92
C PHE A 222 -5.51 -3.49 -9.58
N VAL A 223 -6.22 -4.62 -9.53
CA VAL A 223 -6.22 -5.51 -8.37
C VAL A 223 -5.05 -6.48 -8.55
N ASP A 224 -3.91 -6.18 -7.93
CA ASP A 224 -2.70 -7.00 -8.07
C ASP A 224 -2.77 -8.26 -7.21
N TRP A 225 -3.40 -9.28 -7.77
CA TRP A 225 -3.45 -10.63 -7.21
C TRP A 225 -2.09 -11.35 -7.23
N SER A 226 -1.13 -10.87 -8.03
CA SER A 226 0.17 -11.53 -8.23
C SER A 226 1.13 -11.39 -7.04
N GLN A 227 0.80 -10.54 -6.06
CA GLN A 227 1.55 -10.39 -4.81
C GLN A 227 1.48 -11.65 -3.93
N ASN A 228 0.50 -12.53 -4.15
CA ASN A 228 0.32 -13.79 -3.44
C ASN A 228 1.23 -14.88 -4.02
N ASP A 229 2.54 -14.70 -3.88
CA ASP A 229 3.54 -15.61 -4.45
C ASP A 229 4.76 -15.68 -3.52
N GLU A 230 5.38 -16.86 -3.41
CA GLU A 230 6.51 -17.09 -2.50
C GLU A 230 7.73 -16.21 -2.80
N HIS A 231 7.87 -15.72 -4.03
CA HIS A 231 9.00 -14.88 -4.44
C HIS A 231 8.72 -13.38 -4.31
N LYS A 232 7.50 -13.01 -3.92
CA LYS A 232 7.04 -11.63 -3.79
C LYS A 232 7.12 -11.17 -2.34
N THR A 233 7.27 -9.86 -2.19
CA THR A 233 7.29 -9.19 -0.89
C THR A 233 6.45 -7.93 -1.02
N THR A 234 5.73 -7.59 0.03
CA THR A 234 4.95 -6.36 0.12
C THR A 234 5.60 -5.42 1.12
N VAL A 235 5.43 -4.11 0.95
CA VAL A 235 5.96 -3.16 1.91
C VAL A 235 5.32 -3.38 3.28
N ALA A 236 6.14 -3.47 4.32
CA ALA A 236 5.69 -3.78 5.67
C ALA A 236 4.71 -2.74 6.19
N LEU A 237 3.86 -3.17 7.11
CA LEU A 237 3.16 -2.29 8.03
C LEU A 237 4.19 -1.36 8.70
N TYR A 238 3.86 -0.09 8.85
CA TYR A 238 4.69 0.92 9.48
C TYR A 238 6.06 1.18 8.81
N SER A 239 6.35 0.57 7.66
CA SER A 239 7.56 0.93 6.91
C SER A 239 7.42 2.32 6.29
N LEU A 240 8.49 3.10 6.36
CA LEU A 240 8.63 4.30 5.55
C LEU A 240 8.60 3.93 4.06
N ARG A 241 8.22 4.91 3.23
CA ARG A 241 8.30 4.87 1.78
C ARG A 241 9.26 5.95 1.32
N ALA A 242 10.22 5.57 0.48
CA ALA A 242 11.13 6.51 -0.15
C ALA A 242 10.41 7.24 -1.29
N ARG A 243 9.62 8.23 -0.90
CA ARG A 243 8.96 9.23 -1.75
C ARG A 243 9.56 10.59 -1.42
N GLU A 244 9.04 11.63 -2.04
CA GLU A 244 9.46 13.02 -1.78
C GLU A 244 9.39 13.39 -0.29
N ARG A 245 8.39 12.85 0.43
CA ARG A 245 8.14 13.07 1.86
C ARG A 245 8.20 11.71 2.59
N PRO A 246 8.48 11.68 3.91
CA PRO A 246 8.61 10.44 4.69
C PRO A 246 7.24 9.81 5.00
N THR A 247 6.52 9.43 3.95
CA THR A 247 5.22 8.76 4.05
C THR A 247 5.40 7.33 4.52
N VAL A 248 4.34 6.76 5.08
CA VAL A 248 4.36 5.44 5.71
C VAL A 248 3.26 4.55 5.15
N SER A 249 3.55 3.25 5.05
CA SER A 249 2.56 2.20 4.84
C SER A 249 1.76 1.97 6.13
N THR A 250 0.58 2.60 6.23
CA THR A 250 -0.10 2.80 7.52
C THR A 250 -1.40 2.01 7.61
N PRO A 251 -1.60 1.20 8.67
CA PRO A 251 -2.91 0.67 9.04
C PRO A 251 -3.99 1.73 9.15
N VAL A 252 -5.15 1.46 8.56
CA VAL A 252 -6.33 2.33 8.64
C VAL A 252 -7.56 1.51 8.98
N SER A 253 -8.57 2.15 9.55
CA SER A 253 -9.86 1.51 9.76
C SER A 253 -10.70 1.55 8.47
N TRP A 254 -11.70 0.67 8.36
CA TRP A 254 -12.62 0.73 7.25
C TRP A 254 -13.46 2.01 7.23
N GLU A 255 -13.75 2.61 8.39
CA GLU A 255 -14.44 3.89 8.50
C GLU A 255 -13.60 5.03 7.89
N GLU A 256 -12.27 4.96 8.01
CA GLU A 256 -11.36 5.89 7.34
C GLU A 256 -11.39 5.71 5.82
N VAL A 257 -11.41 4.46 5.34
CA VAL A 257 -11.57 4.13 3.92
C VAL A 257 -12.89 4.66 3.36
N GLN A 258 -14.01 4.41 4.05
CA GLN A 258 -15.34 4.93 3.66
C GLN A 258 -15.38 6.46 3.66
N ARG A 259 -14.74 7.10 4.64
CA ARG A 259 -14.69 8.56 4.76
C ARG A 259 -13.91 9.19 3.61
N ALA A 260 -12.76 8.62 3.23
CA ALA A 260 -11.96 9.07 2.11
C ALA A 260 -12.73 9.00 0.79
N LEU A 261 -13.45 7.89 0.58
CA LEU A 261 -14.34 7.71 -0.56
C LEU A 261 -15.47 8.75 -0.58
N LYS A 262 -16.22 8.88 0.52
CA LYS A 262 -17.36 9.81 0.62
C LYS A 262 -16.95 11.25 0.37
N LYS A 263 -15.80 11.66 0.90
CA LYS A 263 -15.27 13.02 0.71
C LYS A 263 -14.53 13.22 -0.62
N LYS A 264 -14.25 12.14 -1.35
CA LYS A 264 -13.42 12.12 -2.57
C LYS A 264 -12.06 12.79 -2.35
N ASP A 265 -11.48 12.54 -1.18
CA ASP A 265 -10.27 13.22 -0.71
C ASP A 265 -9.18 12.20 -0.38
N SER A 266 -8.18 12.13 -1.26
CA SER A 266 -7.04 11.23 -1.12
C SER A 266 -6.11 11.64 0.03
N SER A 267 -6.10 12.92 0.43
CA SER A 267 -5.20 13.42 1.48
C SER A 267 -5.52 12.82 2.85
N LEU A 268 -6.74 12.32 3.05
CA LEU A 268 -7.18 11.65 4.28
C LEU A 268 -6.48 10.31 4.53
N LEU A 269 -5.81 9.75 3.52
CA LEU A 269 -5.10 8.47 3.58
C LEU A 269 -3.60 8.63 3.25
N VAL A 270 -3.04 9.82 3.51
CA VAL A 270 -1.59 10.06 3.41
C VAL A 270 -1.07 10.39 4.80
N PHE A 271 -0.14 9.57 5.29
CA PHE A 271 0.43 9.71 6.63
C PHE A 271 1.95 9.79 6.54
N GLU A 272 2.52 10.83 7.12
CA GLU A 272 3.96 10.98 7.35
C GLU A 272 4.37 10.40 8.70
N ALA A 273 5.67 10.10 8.84
CA ALA A 273 6.24 9.44 10.02
C ALA A 273 5.74 9.98 11.38
N PRO A 274 5.75 11.31 11.64
CA PRO A 274 5.29 11.85 12.93
C PRO A 274 3.79 11.61 13.19
N GLN A 275 2.97 11.65 12.14
CA GLN A 275 1.53 11.39 12.24
C GLN A 275 1.26 9.93 12.56
N VAL A 276 2.04 9.01 12.00
CA VAL A 276 1.89 7.58 12.31
C VAL A 276 2.25 7.27 13.75
N VAL A 277 3.30 7.89 14.29
CA VAL A 277 3.63 7.68 15.70
C VAL A 277 2.51 8.20 16.60
N ALA A 278 1.99 9.41 16.36
CA ALA A 278 0.86 9.94 17.11
C ALA A 278 -0.40 9.08 16.98
N ARG A 279 -0.64 8.48 15.80
CA ARG A 279 -1.75 7.52 15.60
C ARG A 279 -1.54 6.25 16.41
N PHE A 280 -0.35 5.67 16.39
CA PHE A 280 -0.04 4.46 17.16
C PHE A 280 -0.19 4.70 18.66
N GLU A 281 0.33 5.80 19.19
CA GLU A 281 0.19 6.16 20.61
C GLU A 281 -1.28 6.30 21.05
N LYS A 282 -2.15 6.75 20.13
CA LYS A 282 -3.58 6.93 20.40
C LYS A 282 -4.42 5.67 20.20
N MET A 283 -4.12 4.89 19.17
CA MET A 283 -5.00 3.84 18.64
C MET A 283 -4.45 2.43 18.82
N GLY A 284 -3.18 2.29 19.22
CA GLY A 284 -2.48 1.01 19.20
C GLY A 284 -2.25 0.51 17.77
N ASP A 285 -1.99 -0.79 17.64
CA ASP A 285 -1.79 -1.44 16.35
C ASP A 285 -3.11 -1.98 15.79
N LEU A 286 -3.67 -1.28 14.80
CA LEU A 286 -4.91 -1.71 14.12
C LEU A 286 -4.76 -3.04 13.35
N PHE A 287 -3.53 -3.50 13.12
CA PHE A 287 -3.24 -4.76 12.45
C PHE A 287 -2.86 -5.89 13.42
N GLU A 288 -2.87 -5.67 14.73
CA GLU A 288 -2.60 -6.71 15.72
C GLU A 288 -3.41 -8.00 15.46
N PRO A 289 -4.73 -7.94 15.12
CA PRO A 289 -5.50 -9.14 14.82
C PRO A 289 -4.96 -9.97 13.65
N VAL A 290 -4.25 -9.36 12.70
CA VAL A 290 -3.70 -10.06 11.52
C VAL A 290 -2.62 -11.08 11.91
N LEU A 291 -1.95 -10.88 13.05
CA LEU A 291 -0.91 -11.76 13.55
C LEU A 291 -1.46 -13.12 14.01
N GLU A 292 -2.68 -13.15 14.52
CA GLU A 292 -3.23 -14.32 15.22
C GLU A 292 -4.51 -14.88 14.62
N MET A 293 -5.31 -14.04 13.95
CA MET A 293 -6.62 -14.41 13.42
C MET A 293 -6.48 -15.55 12.42
N LYS A 294 -7.26 -16.62 12.64
CA LYS A 294 -7.29 -17.80 11.79
C LYS A 294 -8.53 -17.76 10.92
N GLN A 295 -8.33 -17.76 9.61
CA GLN A 295 -9.41 -17.83 8.63
C GLN A 295 -9.08 -18.90 7.61
N LYS A 296 -10.12 -19.61 7.16
CA LYS A 296 -10.00 -20.63 6.11
C LYS A 296 -10.61 -20.06 4.84
N LEU A 297 -9.85 -20.10 3.75
CA LEU A 297 -10.38 -19.72 2.45
C LEU A 297 -11.49 -20.71 2.03
N PRO A 298 -12.60 -20.23 1.47
CA PRO A 298 -13.56 -21.11 0.82
C PRO A 298 -12.92 -21.74 -0.42
N THR A 299 -13.48 -22.86 -0.86
CA THR A 299 -13.00 -23.51 -2.08
C THR A 299 -13.34 -22.65 -3.31
N LEU A 300 -12.55 -22.77 -4.38
CA LEU A 300 -12.89 -22.09 -5.64
C LEU A 300 -14.27 -22.52 -6.19
N LYS A 301 -14.72 -23.74 -5.91
CA LYS A 301 -16.06 -24.19 -6.29
C LYS A 301 -17.16 -23.44 -5.53
N GLU A 302 -16.97 -23.24 -4.23
CA GLU A 302 -17.87 -22.43 -3.41
C GLU A 302 -17.90 -20.97 -3.89
N LEU A 303 -16.73 -20.44 -4.28
CA LEU A 303 -16.62 -19.11 -4.89
C LEU A 303 -17.42 -19.02 -6.19
N THR A 304 -17.22 -19.94 -7.14
CA THR A 304 -17.94 -19.93 -8.43
C THR A 304 -19.42 -20.29 -8.32
N GLY A 305 -19.79 -21.13 -7.36
CA GLY A 305 -21.17 -21.58 -7.13
C GLY A 305 -22.03 -20.51 -6.48
N ALA A 306 -21.46 -19.70 -5.59
CA ALA A 306 -22.14 -18.52 -5.03
C ALA A 306 -22.34 -17.43 -6.09
N VAL A 307 -21.38 -17.27 -7.01
CA VAL A 307 -21.46 -16.29 -8.12
C VAL A 307 -22.46 -16.72 -9.20
N ALA A 308 -22.71 -18.03 -9.38
CA ALA A 308 -23.64 -18.56 -10.38
C ALA A 308 -25.11 -18.60 -9.91
N ALA A 309 -25.39 -18.41 -8.61
CA ALA A 309 -26.74 -18.36 -8.09
C ALA A 309 -27.35 -16.96 -8.36
N PRO A 310 -28.40 -16.83 -9.20
CA PRO A 310 -29.13 -15.58 -9.30
C PRO A 310 -29.89 -15.39 -7.98
N GLY A 311 -29.41 -14.51 -7.12
CA GLY A 311 -30.19 -14.04 -5.99
C GLY A 311 -31.32 -13.16 -6.49
N GLU A 312 -32.57 -13.58 -6.25
CA GLU A 312 -33.69 -12.65 -6.12
C GLU A 312 -33.28 -11.57 -5.12
N ALA A 313 -32.99 -10.37 -5.61
CA ALA A 313 -32.86 -9.21 -4.75
C ALA A 313 -34.24 -8.95 -4.11
N PRO A 314 -34.35 -8.80 -2.79
CA PRO A 314 -35.53 -8.19 -2.21
C PRO A 314 -35.66 -6.79 -2.81
N GLU A 315 -36.85 -6.45 -3.31
CA GLU A 315 -37.13 -5.09 -3.80
C GLU A 315 -36.72 -4.06 -2.72
N PRO A 316 -36.00 -2.99 -3.09
CA PRO A 316 -35.72 -1.94 -2.13
C PRO A 316 -37.03 -1.25 -1.75
N GLU A 317 -37.44 -1.41 -0.49
CA GLU A 317 -38.46 -0.56 0.11
C GLU A 317 -38.05 0.90 -0.10
N ARG A 318 -38.87 1.63 -0.85
CA ARG A 318 -38.71 3.06 -1.06
C ARG A 318 -38.88 3.75 0.29
N ILE A 319 -37.76 4.19 0.87
CA ILE A 319 -37.78 5.19 1.93
C ILE A 319 -38.19 6.52 1.27
N GLU A 320 -39.46 6.91 1.45
CA GLU A 320 -39.93 8.25 1.11
C GLU A 320 -39.28 9.27 2.05
N ILE A 321 -38.25 9.96 1.55
CA ILE A 321 -37.74 11.17 2.18
C ILE A 321 -38.51 12.35 1.58
N ALA A 322 -39.45 12.90 2.36
CA ALA A 322 -40.17 14.12 2.02
C ALA A 322 -39.19 15.30 1.89
N ALA A 323 -38.88 15.69 0.65
CA ALA A 323 -38.18 16.93 0.36
C ALA A 323 -39.17 18.10 0.46
N ARG A 324 -39.03 18.93 1.50
CA ARG A 324 -39.60 20.28 1.49
C ARG A 324 -38.69 21.16 0.62
N ALA A 325 -39.19 21.55 -0.54
CA ALA A 325 -38.55 22.54 -1.40
C ALA A 325 -38.81 23.94 -0.83
N GLU A 326 -37.73 24.69 -0.56
CA GLU A 326 -37.77 26.14 -0.46
C GLU A 326 -37.42 26.73 -1.84
N ASP A 327 -38.31 27.59 -2.32
CA ASP A 327 -38.25 28.33 -3.58
C ASP A 327 -37.10 29.37 -3.57
N GLN A 328 -36.32 29.44 -4.66
CA GLN A 328 -35.62 30.66 -5.07
C GLN A 328 -35.51 30.79 -6.61
N PRO A 329 -35.49 32.02 -7.15
CA PRO A 329 -36.12 32.32 -8.42
C PRO A 329 -35.20 32.29 -9.64
N ALA A 330 -35.86 32.22 -10.79
CA ALA A 330 -35.33 32.05 -12.15
C ALA A 330 -34.25 33.06 -12.56
N ARG A 331 -33.20 32.54 -13.20
CA ARG A 331 -32.11 33.31 -13.80
C ARG A 331 -32.43 33.60 -15.28
N ALA A 332 -32.44 34.88 -15.62
CA ALA A 332 -32.76 35.42 -16.94
C ALA A 332 -31.82 34.93 -18.07
N ALA A 333 -32.40 34.80 -19.26
CA ALA A 333 -31.77 34.37 -20.49
C ALA A 333 -30.69 35.36 -20.99
N ARG A 334 -29.55 34.83 -21.44
CA ARG A 334 -28.49 35.58 -22.13
C ARG A 334 -28.72 35.54 -23.65
N GLU A 335 -28.85 36.72 -24.25
CA GLU A 335 -28.89 36.93 -25.70
C GLU A 335 -27.54 36.61 -26.38
N LYS A 336 -27.62 36.11 -27.62
CA LYS A 336 -26.49 35.84 -28.51
C LYS A 336 -26.08 37.12 -29.26
N PRO A 337 -24.78 37.40 -29.47
CA PRO A 337 -24.38 38.53 -30.29
C PRO A 337 -24.43 38.18 -31.79
N LYS A 338 -25.00 39.11 -32.58
CA LYS A 338 -25.06 39.10 -34.04
C LYS A 338 -23.68 39.37 -34.65
N ARG A 339 -23.35 38.63 -35.72
CA ARG A 339 -22.25 38.93 -36.66
C ARG A 339 -22.57 40.21 -37.43
N SER A 340 -21.62 41.15 -37.48
CA SER A 340 -21.58 42.20 -38.51
C SER A 340 -20.35 41.99 -39.40
N VAL A 341 -20.61 42.07 -40.71
CA VAL A 341 -19.65 42.05 -41.79
C VAL A 341 -19.22 43.49 -42.06
N GLY A 342 -17.91 43.73 -42.12
CA GLY A 342 -17.33 45.00 -42.57
C GLY A 342 -16.09 44.71 -43.41
N ARG A 343 -16.11 45.11 -44.69
CA ARG A 343 -15.13 44.84 -45.73
C ARG A 343 -14.59 46.19 -46.23
N THR A 344 -13.27 46.39 -46.25
CA THR A 344 -12.48 47.36 -47.07
C THR A 344 -11.00 47.22 -46.62
N ALA A 345 -10.04 46.70 -47.38
CA ALA A 345 -9.42 47.09 -48.65
C ALA A 345 -8.26 48.12 -48.51
N ALA A 346 -7.07 47.62 -48.85
CA ALA A 346 -6.00 48.24 -49.65
C ALA A 346 -4.74 48.84 -48.98
N SER A 347 -3.61 48.48 -49.62
CA SER A 347 -2.28 49.15 -49.68
C SER A 347 -1.38 49.01 -48.44
N GLY A 348 -0.11 48.61 -48.50
CA GLY A 348 0.81 48.34 -49.60
C GLY A 348 2.25 48.41 -49.07
N ARG A 349 3.09 47.46 -49.53
CA ARG A 349 4.54 47.57 -49.78
C ARG A 349 5.55 47.96 -48.64
N ILE A 350 6.57 47.09 -48.54
CA ILE A 350 8.03 47.36 -48.67
C ILE A 350 8.96 47.39 -47.42
N ARG A 351 9.90 46.42 -47.46
CA ARG A 351 11.35 46.39 -47.10
C ARG A 351 11.88 46.33 -45.65
N ARG A 352 12.59 45.21 -45.40
CA ARG A 352 14.04 45.00 -45.06
C ARG A 352 14.75 45.87 -44.01
N LYS A 353 15.49 45.13 -43.15
CA LYS A 353 16.71 45.44 -42.35
C LYS A 353 16.48 46.42 -41.19
N VAL A 354 16.98 46.19 -39.98
CA VAL A 354 18.33 45.76 -39.56
C VAL A 354 18.32 44.55 -38.65
#